data_AF-A0A920SYW1-F1
#
_entry.id   AF-A0A920SYW1-F1
#
_cell.length_a   1.000
_cell.length_b   1.000
_cell.length_c   1.000
_cell.angle_alpha   90.00
_cell.angle_beta   90.00
_cell.angle_gamma   90.00
#
_symmetry.space_group_name_H-M   'P 1'
#
loop_
_entity.id
_entity.type
_entity.pdbx_description
1 polymer ?
#
loop_
_entity_poly.entity_id
_entity_poly.type
_entity_poly.pdbx_seq_one_letter_code
_entity_poly.pdbx_strand_id
1 'polypeptide(L)' 'MDVEFPADELPEIYSAVELQNDGKKLVLEVEQHVGNSWARCLALGATEGLAEG' A
#
# COMPACT_ATOMS: atom_id res chain seq x y z
N MET A 1 5.57 3.27 3.07
CA MET A 1 4.99 2.17 3.86
C MET A 1 5.16 0.92 3.03
N ASP A 2 5.60 -0.17 3.63
CA ASP A 2 5.80 -1.42 2.89
C ASP A 2 4.53 -2.27 3.08
N VAL A 3 3.97 -2.78 1.98
CA VAL A 3 2.69 -3.48 1.93
C VAL A 3 2.93 -4.84 1.26
N GLU A 4 2.51 -5.91 1.94
CA GLU A 4 2.51 -7.26 1.38
C GLU A 4 1.27 -7.47 0.51
N PHE A 5 1.47 -8.10 -0.64
CA PHE A 5 0.42 -8.53 -1.55
C PHE A 5 0.48 -10.06 -1.70
N PRO A 6 -0.65 -10.71 -2.02
CA PRO A 6 -0.64 -12.08 -2.51
C PRO A 6 0.33 -12.24 -3.69
N ALA A 7 0.91 -13.44 -3.84
CA ALA A 7 2.03 -13.68 -4.76
C ALA A 7 1.79 -13.19 -6.20
N ASP A 8 0.56 -13.35 -6.69
CA ASP A 8 0.16 -13.04 -8.06
C ASP A 8 -0.68 -11.75 -8.16
N GLU A 9 -0.79 -10.98 -7.07
CA GLU A 9 -1.58 -9.74 -6.99
C GLU A 9 -0.72 -8.52 -6.69
N LEU A 10 0.60 -8.62 -6.89
CA LEU A 10 1.51 -7.50 -6.71
C LEU A 10 1.23 -6.42 -7.79
N PRO A 11 0.79 -5.21 -7.40
CA PRO A 11 0.46 -4.16 -8.37
C PRO A 11 1.72 -3.61 -9.07
N GLU A 12 1.55 -3.05 -10.26
CA GLU A 12 2.65 -2.39 -10.98
C GLU A 12 3.09 -1.11 -10.25
N ILE A 13 4.34 -0.70 -10.48
CA ILE A 13 4.85 0.61 -10.03
C ILE A 13 3.97 1.72 -10.63
N TYR A 14 3.70 2.75 -9.85
CA TYR A 14 2.75 3.84 -10.11
C TYR A 14 1.27 3.44 -10.11
N SER A 15 0.94 2.21 -9.71
CA SER A 15 -0.45 1.82 -9.45
C SER A 15 -0.94 2.42 -8.13
N ALA A 16 -2.21 2.80 -8.11
CA ALA A 16 -2.90 3.19 -6.89
C ALA A 16 -3.46 1.96 -6.16
N VAL A 17 -3.26 1.93 -4.85
CA VAL A 17 -3.82 0.92 -3.95
C VAL A 17 -4.72 1.63 -2.95
N GLU A 18 -5.98 1.23 -2.89
CA GLU A 18 -6.97 1.86 -2.01
C GLU A 18 -7.25 0.96 -0.82
N LEU A 19 -7.27 1.54 0.38
CA LEU A 19 -7.64 0.84 1.59
C LEU A 19 -8.57 1.70 2.46
N GLN A 20 -9.36 1.02 3.30
CA GLN A 20 -10.24 1.65 4.28
C GLN A 20 -9.54 1.68 5.63
N ASN A 21 -9.37 2.89 6.19
CA ASN A 21 -8.81 3.12 7.52
C ASN A 21 -9.87 3.84 8.37
N ASP A 22 -10.49 3.13 9.31
CA ASP A 22 -11.54 3.67 10.20
C ASP A 22 -12.67 4.42 9.45
N GLY A 23 -13.14 3.84 8.35
CA GLY A 23 -14.20 4.42 7.50
C GLY A 23 -13.74 5.61 6.65
N LYS A 24 -12.45 5.93 6.64
CA LYS A 24 -11.83 6.88 5.71
C LYS A 24 -11.07 6.11 4.63
N LYS A 25 -11.24 6.54 3.39
CA LYS A 25 -10.44 6.06 2.27
C LYS A 25 -9.01 6.62 2.39
N LEU A 26 -8.02 5.74 2.34
CA LEU A 26 -6.61 6.07 2.15
C LEU A 26 -6.16 5.51 0.80
N VAL A 27 -5.41 6.30 0.04
CA VAL A 27 -4.81 5.89 -1.23
C VAL A 27 -3.30 5.83 -1.05
N LEU A 28 -2.72 4.73 -1.49
CA LEU A 28 -1.28 4.52 -1.57
C LEU A 28 -0.86 4.45 -3.05
N GLU A 29 0.31 4.97 -3.38
CA GLU A 29 0.93 4.81 -4.70
C GLU A 29 2.13 3.88 -4.59
N VAL A 30 2.22 2.87 -5.46
CA VAL A 30 3.36 1.94 -5.47
C VAL A 30 4.58 2.64 -6.07
N GLU A 31 5.66 2.77 -5.31
CA GLU A 31 6.91 3.41 -5.76
C GLU A 31 7.96 2.39 -6.18
N GLN A 32 7.96 1.22 -5.53
CA GLN A 32 8.99 0.21 -5.74
C GLN A 32 8.52 -1.19 -5.36
N HIS A 33 8.94 -2.20 -6.12
CA HIS A 33 8.89 -3.60 -5.68
C HIS A 33 10.12 -3.91 -4.82
N VAL A 34 9.91 -4.31 -3.56
CA VAL A 34 11.00 -4.60 -2.61
C VAL A 34 11.34 -6.11 -2.53
N GLY A 35 10.56 -6.96 -3.22
CA GLY A 35 10.76 -8.41 -3.30
C GLY A 35 9.80 -9.19 -2.38
N ASN A 36 9.73 -10.52 -2.54
CA ASN A 36 8.83 -11.40 -1.77
C ASN A 36 7.35 -10.97 -1.79
N SER A 37 6.87 -10.39 -2.88
CA SER A 37 5.50 -9.85 -3.01
C SER A 37 5.20 -8.65 -2.10
N TRP A 38 6.23 -7.94 -1.66
CA TRP A 38 6.11 -6.64 -0.99
C TRP A 38 6.34 -5.48 -1.95
N ALA A 39 5.53 -4.44 -1.78
CA ALA A 39 5.68 -3.16 -2.47
C ALA A 39 5.91 -2.03 -1.45
N ARG A 40 6.81 -1.11 -1.77
CA ARG A 40 6.98 0.14 -1.04
C ARG A 40 6.07 1.19 -1.66
N CYS A 41 5.19 1.74 -0.83
CA CYS A 41 4.19 2.70 -1.27
C CYS A 41 4.34 4.06 -0.57
N LEU A 42 3.94 5.12 -1.27
CA LEU A 42 3.73 6.45 -0.72
C LEU A 42 2.26 6.63 -0.35
N ALA A 43 1.97 7.11 0.85
CA ALA A 43 0.60 7.43 1.24
C ALA A 43 0.22 8.84 0.73
N LEU A 44 -0.91 8.95 0.03
CA LEU A 44 -1.46 10.21 -0.48
C LEU A 44 -2.44 10.86 0.51
N GLY A 45 -2.39 10.46 1.78
CA GLY A 45 -3.25 10.95 2.85
C GLY A 45 -2.68 10.64 4.22
N ALA A 46 -3.43 11.02 5.27
CA ALA A 46 -3.03 10.77 6.65
C ALA A 46 -2.96 9.26 6.95
N THR A 47 -1.84 8.83 7.52
CA THR A 47 -1.58 7.44 7.93
C THR A 47 -1.75 7.24 9.45
N GLU A 48 -2.21 8.26 10.16
CA GLU A 48 -2.51 8.17 11.59
C GLU A 48 -3.56 7.08 11.85
N GLY A 49 -3.33 6.27 12.87
CA GLY A 49 -4.21 5.15 13.23
C GLY A 49 -4.02 3.89 12.41
N LEU A 50 -3.18 3.91 11.36
CA LEU A 50 -2.85 2.69 10.63
C LEU A 50 -2.02 1.76 11.54
N ALA A 51 -2.55 0.58 11.83
CA ALA A 51 -1.82 -0.44 12.57
C ALA A 51 -0.90 -1.22 11.61
N GLU A 52 0.32 -1.51 12.07
CA GLU A 52 1.18 -2.50 11.42
C GLU A 52 0.63 -3.90 11.74
N GLY A 53 0.48 -4.72 10.70
CA GLY A 53 0.04 -6.12 10.78
C GLY A 53 1.20 -7.08 11.03
#